data_AF-A0A9W4XLA2-F1
#
_entry.id   AF-A0A9W4XLA2-F1
#
_cell.length_a   1.000
_cell.length_b   1.000
_cell.length_c   1.000
_cell.angle_alpha   90.00
_cell.angle_beta   90.00
_cell.angle_gamma   90.00
#
_symmetry.space_group_name_H-M   'P 1'
#
loop_
_entity.id
_entity.type
_entity.pdbx_description
1 polymer ?
#
loop_
_entity_poly.entity_id
_entity_poly.type
_entity_poly.pdbx_seq_one_letter_code
_entity_poly.pdbx_strand_id
1 'polypeptide(L)'
;MSRQGTVVEQKQHFIQLRKQYLSRGIVPSEKLKRIAQEGGVELSVLKGALDKVNRELKQHSRKVYSRQMTEHVIEQIDKFYWASGARELSSSNDQNHDDDDDDDDDDDDAEPQIHQSDDLTLDSTISKLPTRWDTSADPDPPHHPLNADSDDNNEELTQDTYLHSLTHLQTLSARRLTLQQKLNTYKTLLSLLQPYRNPMQSIQPNLVSKNAPVVAEMGKTRALAIRVAGRVEERFGDVEVPGTNEDEGDVVMGGAGADEVGKVKRVLDGW
;
A
#
# COMPACT_ATOMS: atom_id res chain seq x y z
N MET A 1 24.24 9.57 -1.47
CA MET A 1 22.83 9.91 -1.32
C MET A 1 22.36 9.40 0.03
N SER A 2 22.25 10.30 1.01
CA SER A 2 21.84 9.95 2.38
C SER A 2 20.39 9.48 2.35
N ARG A 3 20.11 8.25 2.79
CA ARG A 3 18.74 7.73 2.96
C ARG A 3 18.13 8.34 4.21
N GLN A 4 17.95 9.65 4.21
CA GLN A 4 17.17 10.31 5.25
C GLN A 4 15.71 9.98 4.96
N GLY A 5 15.10 9.19 5.82
CA GLY A 5 13.65 8.96 5.81
C GLY A 5 12.90 10.28 6.00
N THR A 6 11.58 10.27 5.76
CA THR A 6 10.75 11.48 5.97
C THR A 6 10.93 12.00 7.40
N VAL A 7 10.67 13.30 7.64
CA VAL A 7 10.80 13.89 8.99
C VAL A 7 9.97 13.11 10.02
N VAL A 8 8.80 12.60 9.62
CA VAL A 8 7.95 11.72 10.42
C VAL A 8 8.65 10.40 10.73
N GLU A 9 9.27 9.74 9.74
CA GLU A 9 10.05 8.52 9.95
C GLU A 9 11.24 8.75 10.89
N GLN A 10 11.90 9.91 10.79
CA GLN A 10 13.02 10.27 11.68
C GLN A 10 12.55 10.48 13.12
N LYS A 11 11.44 11.21 13.34
CA LYS A 11 10.82 11.41 14.66
C LYS A 11 10.36 10.07 15.24
N GLN A 12 9.73 9.23 14.42
CA GLN A 12 9.30 7.90 14.81
C GLN A 12 10.50 7.02 15.20
N HIS A 13 11.56 7.01 14.39
CA HIS A 13 12.78 6.27 14.67
C HIS A 13 13.46 6.77 15.96
N PHE A 14 13.52 8.08 16.19
CA PHE A 14 14.04 8.65 17.42
C PHE A 14 13.26 8.15 18.65
N ILE A 15 11.92 8.19 18.61
CA ILE A 15 11.11 7.74 19.73
C ILE A 15 11.23 6.22 19.92
N GLN A 16 11.31 5.45 18.84
CA GLN A 16 11.55 4.00 18.91
C GLN A 16 12.91 3.70 19.56
N LEU A 17 13.97 4.42 19.20
CA LEU A 17 15.28 4.31 19.85
C LEU A 17 15.19 4.67 21.34
N ARG A 18 14.53 5.79 21.69
CA ARG A 18 14.36 6.20 23.09
C ARG A 18 13.56 5.17 23.88
N LYS A 19 12.51 4.60 23.30
CA LYS A 19 11.77 3.47 23.88
C LYS A 19 12.68 2.26 24.10
N GLN A 20 13.55 1.93 23.16
CA GLN A 20 14.50 0.83 23.34
C GLN A 20 15.42 1.08 24.54
N TYR A 21 15.94 2.30 24.70
CA TYR A 21 16.72 2.69 25.88
C TYR A 21 15.93 2.60 27.18
N LEU A 22 14.69 3.09 27.20
CA LEU A 22 13.82 3.05 28.39
C LEU A 22 13.32 1.64 28.73
N SER A 23 13.25 0.74 27.75
CA SER A 23 12.86 -0.66 27.93
C SER A 23 14.03 -1.60 28.26
N ARG A 24 15.25 -1.08 28.29
CA ARG A 24 16.45 -1.86 28.61
C ARG A 24 16.34 -2.38 30.05
N GLY A 25 16.53 -3.69 30.21
CA GLY A 25 16.56 -4.31 31.52
C GLY A 25 17.67 -3.73 32.40
N ILE A 26 17.37 -3.57 33.68
CA ILE A 26 18.32 -3.13 34.68
C ILE A 26 19.24 -4.31 34.97
N VAL A 27 20.55 -4.09 34.85
CA VAL A 27 21.60 -5.05 35.22
C VAL A 27 21.94 -4.82 36.70
N PRO A 28 22.18 -5.86 37.53
CA PRO A 28 22.47 -5.64 38.93
C PRO A 28 23.83 -4.94 39.06
N SER A 29 23.80 -3.70 39.54
CA SER A 29 25.01 -2.91 39.71
C SER A 29 25.89 -3.50 40.82
N GLU A 30 27.20 -3.32 40.71
CA GLU A 30 28.16 -3.80 41.74
C GLU A 30 27.88 -3.20 43.11
N LYS A 31 27.40 -1.95 43.16
CA LYS A 31 26.96 -1.29 44.40
C LYS A 31 25.78 -2.02 45.04
N LEU A 32 24.80 -2.44 44.23
CA LEU A 32 23.62 -3.13 44.70
C LEU A 32 23.96 -4.56 45.18
N LYS A 33 24.93 -5.23 44.54
CA LYS A 33 25.47 -6.51 45.03
C LYS A 33 26.16 -6.38 46.38
N ARG A 34 26.95 -5.31 46.61
CA ARG A 34 27.61 -5.04 47.90
C ARG A 34 26.59 -4.79 49.01
N ILE A 35 25.58 -3.97 48.75
CA ILE A 35 24.49 -3.69 49.72
C ILE A 35 23.72 -4.96 50.06
N ALA A 36 23.45 -5.83 49.08
CA ALA A 36 22.79 -7.11 49.33
C ALA A 36 23.63 -8.05 50.19
N GLN A 37 24.96 -8.10 49.97
CA GLN A 37 25.89 -8.88 50.79
C GLN A 37 26.00 -8.34 52.21
N GLU A 38 26.08 -7.02 52.38
CA GLU A 38 26.08 -6.34 53.70
C GLU A 38 24.76 -6.54 54.45
N GLY A 39 23.63 -6.63 53.72
CA GLY A 39 22.30 -6.89 54.27
C GLY A 39 21.95 -8.37 54.45
N GLY A 40 22.86 -9.31 54.17
CA GLY A 40 22.62 -10.75 54.32
C GLY A 40 21.64 -11.36 53.31
N VAL A 41 21.37 -10.68 52.20
CA VAL A 41 20.46 -11.16 51.14
C VAL A 41 21.23 -12.01 50.13
N GLU A 42 20.75 -13.23 49.89
CA GLU A 42 21.34 -14.11 48.88
C GLU A 42 21.26 -13.50 47.47
N LEU A 43 22.34 -13.64 46.71
CA LEU A 43 22.41 -13.16 45.31
C LEU A 43 21.36 -13.82 44.40
N SER A 44 20.88 -15.01 44.77
CA SER A 44 19.80 -15.75 44.10
C SER A 44 18.46 -14.99 44.20
N VAL A 45 18.08 -14.56 45.41
CA VAL A 45 16.87 -13.79 45.71
C VAL A 45 16.94 -12.43 45.03
N LEU A 46 18.11 -11.79 45.08
CA LEU A 46 18.33 -10.52 44.39
C LEU A 46 18.13 -10.65 42.87
N LYS A 47 18.69 -11.69 42.27
CA LYS A 47 18.51 -11.98 40.85
C LYS A 47 17.04 -12.22 40.52
N GLY A 48 16.32 -12.99 41.34
CA GLY A 48 14.89 -13.24 41.17
C GLY A 48 14.04 -11.96 41.27
N ALA A 49 14.36 -11.08 42.22
CA ALA A 49 13.72 -9.77 42.35
C ALA A 49 13.99 -8.88 41.13
N LEU A 50 15.23 -8.85 40.65
CA LEU A 50 15.63 -8.10 39.47
C LEU A 50 14.95 -8.62 38.20
N ASP A 51 14.86 -9.94 38.04
CA ASP A 51 14.17 -10.58 36.92
C ASP A 51 12.67 -10.25 36.93
N LYS A 52 12.06 -10.21 38.13
CA LYS A 52 10.66 -9.78 38.28
C LYS A 52 10.48 -8.30 37.90
N VAL A 53 11.34 -7.41 38.38
CA VAL A 53 11.32 -5.98 38.03
C VAL A 53 11.52 -5.78 36.53
N ASN A 54 12.46 -6.50 35.91
CA ASN A 54 12.70 -6.44 34.48
C ASN A 54 11.49 -6.94 33.67
N ARG A 55 10.78 -7.96 34.17
CA ARG A 55 9.54 -8.45 33.57
C ARG A 55 8.42 -7.42 33.66
N GLU A 56 8.24 -6.78 34.81
CA GLU A 56 7.25 -5.72 35.01
C GLU A 56 7.57 -4.48 34.17
N LEU A 57 8.84 -4.06 34.11
CA LEU A 57 9.31 -2.97 33.27
C LEU A 57 9.02 -3.23 31.77
N LYS A 58 9.23 -4.46 31.30
CA LYS A 58 8.92 -4.86 29.93
C LYS A 58 7.41 -4.87 29.66
N GLN A 59 6.60 -5.27 30.63
CA GLN A 59 5.14 -5.21 30.51
C GLN A 59 4.64 -3.75 30.50
N HIS A 60 5.18 -2.91 31.38
CA HIS A 60 4.85 -1.49 31.46
C HIS A 60 5.27 -0.76 30.18
N SER A 61 6.50 -0.95 29.69
CA SER A 61 6.96 -0.30 28.46
C SER A 61 6.15 -0.70 27.23
N ARG A 62 5.61 -1.93 27.19
CA ARG A 62 4.69 -2.35 26.12
C ARG A 62 3.31 -1.71 26.23
N LYS A 63 2.81 -1.48 27.45
CA LYS A 63 1.50 -0.87 27.71
C LYS A 63 1.52 0.65 27.49
N VAL A 64 2.50 1.34 28.05
CA VAL A 64 2.61 2.81 28.00
C VAL A 64 3.10 3.29 26.64
N TYR A 65 4.14 2.66 26.09
CA TYR A 65 4.64 3.00 24.76
C TYR A 65 4.02 2.10 23.69
N SER A 66 2.69 2.08 23.61
CA SER A 66 2.00 1.44 22.49
C SER A 66 2.34 2.18 21.18
N ARG A 67 2.22 1.50 20.04
CA ARG A 67 2.49 2.11 18.73
C ARG A 67 1.58 3.32 18.49
N GLN A 68 0.29 3.18 18.79
CA GLN A 68 -0.70 4.24 18.66
C GLN A 68 -0.37 5.44 19.56
N MET A 69 0.09 5.20 20.79
CA MET A 69 0.49 6.28 21.68
C MET A 69 1.70 7.03 21.09
N THR A 70 2.71 6.29 20.61
CA THR A 70 3.88 6.91 19.96
C THR A 70 3.49 7.77 18.77
N GLU A 71 2.60 7.28 17.90
CA GLU A 71 2.07 8.05 16.77
C GLU A 71 1.32 9.31 17.25
N HIS A 72 0.50 9.19 18.30
CA HIS A 72 -0.24 10.31 18.86
C HIS A 72 0.66 11.38 19.52
N VAL A 73 1.72 10.99 20.24
CA VAL A 73 2.67 11.96 20.82
C VAL A 73 3.48 12.66 19.74
N ILE A 74 3.82 11.98 18.65
CA ILE A 74 4.45 12.64 17.49
C ILE A 74 3.51 13.71 16.95
N GLU A 75 2.25 13.36 16.74
CA GLU A 75 1.23 14.30 16.27
C GLU A 75 1.04 15.48 17.23
N GLN A 76 1.00 15.24 18.54
CA GLN A 76 0.91 16.30 19.55
C GLN A 76 2.14 17.20 19.54
N ILE A 77 3.35 16.64 19.50
CA ILE A 77 4.58 17.44 19.43
C ILE A 77 4.59 18.29 18.17
N ASP A 78 4.12 17.75 17.06
CA ASP A 78 4.01 18.48 15.80
C ASP A 78 2.99 19.62 15.93
N LYS A 79 1.79 19.35 16.46
CA LYS A 79 0.78 20.36 16.76
C LYS A 79 1.30 21.46 17.70
N PHE A 80 2.02 21.11 18.76
CA PHE A 80 2.57 22.08 19.71
C PHE A 80 3.73 22.90 19.13
N TYR A 81 4.62 22.27 18.36
CA TYR A 81 5.71 22.97 17.67
C TYR A 81 5.13 24.05 16.75
N TRP A 82 4.09 23.70 15.99
CA TRP A 82 3.41 24.65 15.11
C TRP A 82 2.56 25.66 15.86
N ALA A 83 1.79 25.29 16.89
CA ALA A 83 1.04 26.27 17.67
C ALA A 83 1.97 27.30 18.37
N SER A 84 3.19 26.89 18.71
CA SER A 84 4.20 27.77 19.29
C SER A 84 4.87 28.63 18.22
N GLY A 85 5.22 28.06 17.05
CA GLY A 85 5.84 28.79 15.94
C GLY A 85 4.88 29.71 15.18
N ALA A 86 3.63 29.30 14.99
CA ALA A 86 2.58 30.10 14.36
C ALA A 86 2.20 31.31 15.21
N ARG A 87 2.22 31.20 16.55
CA ARG A 87 2.05 32.35 17.45
C ARG A 87 3.16 33.39 17.29
N GLU A 88 4.40 32.96 17.07
CA GLU A 88 5.54 33.86 16.88
C GLU A 88 5.46 34.59 15.52
N LEU A 89 5.01 33.89 14.47
CA LEU A 89 4.75 34.48 13.16
C LEU A 89 3.49 35.37 13.13
N SER A 90 2.42 35.01 13.84
CA SER A 90 1.21 35.84 13.92
C SER A 90 1.44 37.12 14.74
N SER A 91 2.23 37.04 15.81
CA SER A 91 2.61 38.22 16.61
C SER A 91 3.47 39.23 15.83
N SER A 92 4.11 38.78 14.75
CA SER A 92 4.89 39.63 13.83
C SER A 92 4.02 40.26 12.74
N ASN A 93 2.87 39.66 12.43
CA ASN A 93 1.96 40.10 11.38
C ASN A 93 0.78 40.94 11.92
N ASP A 94 0.60 41.02 13.24
CA ASP A 94 -0.54 41.65 13.88
C ASP A 94 -0.16 42.91 14.67
N GLN A 95 0.26 43.95 13.92
CA GLN A 95 0.40 45.30 14.45
C GLN A 95 -0.52 46.29 13.74
N ASN A 96 -1.62 45.82 13.11
CA ASN A 96 -2.66 46.65 12.49
C ASN A 96 -4.00 45.91 12.31
N HIS A 97 -4.64 45.46 13.39
CA HIS A 97 -6.11 45.43 13.41
C HIS A 97 -6.62 45.64 14.84
N ASP A 98 -7.03 46.88 15.10
CA ASP A 98 -7.80 47.23 16.29
C ASP A 98 -9.20 46.60 16.18
N ASP A 99 -9.62 46.07 17.33
CA ASP A 99 -10.98 46.01 17.86
C ASP A 99 -12.04 45.06 17.23
N ASP A 100 -12.63 44.30 18.16
CA ASP A 100 -13.97 43.72 18.18
C ASP A 100 -14.32 42.62 17.15
N ASP A 101 -14.31 41.36 17.61
CA ASP A 101 -15.55 40.63 17.89
C ASP A 101 -15.27 39.19 18.37
N ASP A 102 -15.87 38.84 19.51
CA ASP A 102 -16.12 37.47 19.94
C ASP A 102 -17.11 36.84 18.93
N ASP A 103 -16.72 35.79 18.21
CA ASP A 103 -17.64 34.73 17.78
C ASP A 103 -16.87 33.45 17.43
N ASP A 104 -17.20 32.39 18.18
CA ASP A 104 -17.01 30.99 17.80
C ASP A 104 -17.80 30.73 16.50
N ASP A 105 -17.15 30.37 15.39
CA ASP A 105 -17.56 29.30 14.46
C ASP A 105 -16.74 29.31 13.14
N ASP A 106 -16.45 28.10 12.65
CA ASP A 106 -16.01 27.72 11.30
C ASP A 106 -14.57 28.02 10.81
N ASP A 107 -13.72 27.08 11.24
CA ASP A 107 -12.36 26.74 10.82
C ASP A 107 -12.28 26.21 9.36
N ASP A 108 -12.62 27.03 8.35
CA ASP A 108 -12.52 26.65 6.92
C ASP A 108 -11.81 27.68 6.00
N ASP A 109 -11.40 28.85 6.52
CA ASP A 109 -10.68 29.90 5.76
C ASP A 109 -9.21 30.08 6.23
N ALA A 110 -8.63 29.05 6.85
CA ALA A 110 -7.20 29.04 7.11
C ALA A 110 -6.45 28.83 5.78
N GLU A 111 -5.68 29.85 5.35
CA GLU A 111 -4.69 29.76 4.27
C GLU A 111 -3.98 28.40 4.29
N PRO A 112 -3.74 27.74 3.15
CA PRO A 112 -3.18 26.39 3.11
C PRO A 112 -1.78 26.37 3.72
N GLN A 113 -1.72 26.13 5.03
CA GLN A 113 -0.47 26.05 5.78
C GLN A 113 0.29 24.81 5.32
N ILE A 114 1.51 25.04 4.83
CA ILE A 114 2.43 24.00 4.38
C ILE A 114 3.37 23.72 5.54
N HIS A 115 3.38 22.49 6.01
CA HIS A 115 4.28 22.12 7.10
C HIS A 115 5.63 21.68 6.53
N GLN A 116 6.73 22.01 7.21
CA GLN A 116 8.07 21.52 6.83
C GLN A 116 8.16 19.98 6.81
N SER A 117 7.27 19.31 7.56
CA SER A 117 7.13 17.86 7.59
C SER A 117 6.22 17.28 6.51
N ASP A 118 5.56 18.12 5.70
CA ASP A 118 4.65 17.65 4.66
C ASP A 118 5.42 16.91 3.59
N ASP A 119 4.93 15.72 3.27
CA ASP A 119 5.52 14.87 2.26
C ASP A 119 5.18 15.44 0.88
N LEU A 120 6.16 16.12 0.25
CA LEU A 120 6.06 16.66 -1.10
C LEU A 120 5.97 15.57 -2.18
N THR A 121 5.98 14.29 -1.82
CA THR A 121 5.56 13.28 -2.77
C THR A 121 4.05 13.30 -2.96
N LEU A 122 3.22 13.65 -1.98
CA LEU A 122 1.76 13.57 -2.12
C LEU A 122 1.21 14.66 -3.05
N ASP A 123 0.25 14.32 -3.92
CA ASP A 123 -0.30 15.30 -4.85
C ASP A 123 -1.10 16.41 -4.13
N SER A 124 -1.76 16.03 -3.02
CA SER A 124 -2.51 16.93 -2.16
C SER A 124 -1.67 17.93 -1.38
N THR A 125 -0.37 17.67 -1.19
CA THR A 125 0.55 18.62 -0.55
C THR A 125 1.18 19.52 -1.61
N ILE A 126 1.50 18.98 -2.80
CA ILE A 126 1.97 19.77 -3.94
C ILE A 126 0.93 20.83 -4.34
N SER A 127 -0.38 20.51 -4.29
CA SER A 127 -1.45 21.45 -4.63
C SER A 127 -1.60 22.61 -3.64
N LYS A 128 -1.06 22.48 -2.42
CA LYS A 128 -1.07 23.53 -1.40
C LYS A 128 0.04 24.56 -1.60
N LEU A 129 1.05 24.25 -2.43
CA LEU A 129 2.21 25.12 -2.66
C LEU A 129 1.78 26.43 -3.33
N PRO A 130 2.23 27.60 -2.81
CA PRO A 130 1.90 28.87 -3.42
C PRO A 130 2.54 29.01 -4.80
N THR A 131 1.86 29.70 -5.71
CA THR A 131 2.37 29.93 -7.07
C THR A 131 3.53 30.91 -7.13
N ARG A 132 3.70 31.74 -6.09
CA ARG A 132 4.81 32.68 -5.89
C ARG A 132 5.33 32.56 -4.47
N TRP A 133 6.66 32.58 -4.31
CA TRP A 133 7.31 32.73 -3.01
C TRP A 133 7.49 34.22 -2.74
N ASP A 134 6.91 34.73 -1.65
CA ASP A 134 7.09 36.13 -1.25
C ASP A 134 8.23 36.24 -0.25
N THR A 135 9.44 36.51 -0.76
CA THR A 135 10.65 36.68 0.06
C THR A 135 10.59 37.93 0.95
N SER A 136 9.60 38.82 0.78
CA SER A 136 9.48 40.04 1.57
C SER A 136 8.95 39.82 3.00
N ALA A 137 8.32 38.66 3.24
CA ALA A 137 7.82 38.26 4.55
C ALA A 137 8.83 37.42 5.36
N ASP A 138 9.91 36.95 4.72
CA ASP A 138 10.98 36.26 5.43
C ASP A 138 11.80 37.29 6.22
N PRO A 139 11.92 37.17 7.56
CA PRO A 139 12.83 38.02 8.31
C PRO A 139 14.23 37.81 7.76
N ASP A 140 14.93 38.91 7.45
CA ASP A 140 16.34 38.88 7.05
C ASP A 140 17.07 37.84 7.89
N PRO A 141 17.75 36.83 7.28
CA PRO A 141 18.42 35.80 8.04
C PRO A 141 19.32 36.48 9.07
N PRO A 142 19.24 36.12 10.36
CA PRO A 142 20.06 36.76 11.38
C PRO A 142 21.49 36.71 10.89
N HIS A 143 22.09 37.89 10.65
CA HIS A 143 23.50 38.03 10.31
C HIS A 143 24.29 37.28 11.36
N HIS A 144 24.63 36.02 11.10
CA HIS A 144 25.49 35.24 11.95
C HIS A 144 26.89 35.79 11.67
N PRO A 145 27.48 36.60 12.58
CA PRO A 145 28.82 37.06 12.36
C PRO A 145 29.74 35.88 12.69
N LEU A 146 30.84 35.78 11.94
CA LEU A 146 32.03 35.01 12.30
C LEU A 146 31.86 33.48 12.23
N ASN A 147 32.05 32.91 11.03
CA ASN A 147 32.90 31.72 10.80
C ASN A 147 33.01 31.49 9.28
N ALA A 148 34.12 31.96 8.71
CA ALA A 148 34.38 32.08 7.28
C ALA A 148 34.95 30.81 6.62
N ASP A 149 34.51 29.61 6.99
CA ASP A 149 35.15 28.37 6.51
C ASP A 149 34.19 27.19 6.26
N SER A 150 32.93 27.40 5.88
CA SER A 150 32.03 26.27 5.55
C SER A 150 31.01 26.59 4.45
N ASP A 151 31.35 26.08 3.26
CA ASP A 151 30.46 25.65 2.18
C ASP A 151 29.73 26.72 1.33
N ASP A 152 30.19 26.80 0.09
CA ASP A 152 29.74 27.57 -1.08
C ASP A 152 28.34 27.15 -1.59
N ASN A 153 27.45 26.71 -0.69
CA ASN A 153 26.14 26.11 -1.01
C ASN A 153 24.94 26.96 -0.53
N ASN A 154 25.17 28.16 0.00
CA ASN A 154 24.10 29.13 0.21
C ASN A 154 23.85 29.87 -1.11
N GLU A 155 23.36 29.14 -2.12
CA GLU A 155 22.72 29.76 -3.27
C GLU A 155 21.55 30.59 -2.72
N GLU A 156 21.62 31.90 -2.88
CA GLU A 156 20.57 32.84 -2.51
C GLU A 156 19.26 32.33 -3.11
N LEU A 157 18.30 31.96 -2.24
CA LEU A 157 17.02 31.36 -2.62
C LEU A 157 16.18 32.40 -3.37
N THR A 158 16.42 32.52 -4.68
CA THR A 158 15.70 33.43 -5.56
C THR A 158 14.36 32.85 -5.97
N GLN A 159 13.39 33.71 -6.26
CA GLN A 159 12.07 33.30 -6.76
C GLN A 159 12.16 32.39 -8.00
N ASP A 160 13.15 32.59 -8.86
CA ASP A 160 13.38 31.76 -10.05
C ASP A 160 13.78 30.32 -9.68
N THR A 161 14.61 30.14 -8.64
CA THR A 161 14.99 28.80 -8.14
C THR A 161 13.77 28.06 -7.60
N TYR A 162 12.90 28.76 -6.87
CA TYR A 162 11.64 28.21 -6.39
C TYR A 162 10.75 27.74 -7.54
N LEU A 163 10.51 28.59 -8.54
CA LEU A 163 9.68 28.24 -9.70
C LEU A 163 10.26 27.07 -10.49
N HIS A 164 11.59 27.02 -10.65
CA HIS A 164 12.25 25.87 -11.27
C HIS A 164 12.00 24.58 -10.49
N SER A 165 12.12 24.61 -9.16
CA SER A 165 11.87 23.45 -8.31
C SER A 165 10.41 22.99 -8.36
N LEU A 166 9.46 23.94 -8.39
CA LEU A 166 8.02 23.67 -8.46
C LEU A 166 7.63 23.01 -9.79
N THR A 167 8.11 23.54 -10.91
CA THR A 167 7.86 22.95 -12.23
C THR A 167 8.47 21.55 -12.36
N HIS A 168 9.67 21.35 -11.80
CA HIS A 168 10.30 20.04 -11.74
C HIS A 168 9.48 19.06 -10.88
N LEU A 169 8.98 19.49 -9.72
CA LEU A 169 8.14 18.70 -8.83
C LEU A 169 6.82 18.29 -9.51
N GLN A 170 6.15 19.22 -10.19
CA GLN A 170 4.94 18.94 -10.99
C GLN A 170 5.21 17.95 -12.13
N THR A 171 6.37 18.05 -12.78
CA THR A 171 6.77 17.10 -13.83
C THR A 171 6.96 15.69 -13.27
N LEU A 172 7.59 15.58 -12.10
CA LEU A 172 7.78 14.30 -11.41
C LEU A 172 6.46 13.72 -10.90
N SER A 173 5.55 14.54 -10.37
CA SER A 173 4.22 14.08 -9.91
C SER A 173 3.39 13.56 -11.08
N ALA A 174 3.38 14.27 -12.21
CA ALA A 174 2.73 13.81 -13.45
C ALA A 174 3.32 12.48 -13.93
N ARG A 175 4.66 12.35 -13.95
CA ARG A 175 5.32 11.09 -14.32
C ARG A 175 4.91 9.94 -13.39
N ARG A 176 4.87 10.18 -12.08
CA ARG A 176 4.43 9.19 -11.10
C ARG A 176 2.99 8.75 -11.35
N LEU A 177 2.09 9.69 -11.64
CA LEU A 177 0.68 9.40 -11.92
C LEU A 177 0.55 8.49 -13.15
N THR A 178 1.27 8.78 -14.25
CA THR A 178 1.25 7.91 -15.44
C THR A 178 1.75 6.50 -15.15
N LEU A 179 2.76 6.34 -14.29
CA LEU A 179 3.27 5.02 -13.89
C LEU A 179 2.27 4.28 -13.00
N GLN A 180 1.60 4.97 -12.08
CA GLN A 180 0.54 4.38 -11.25
C GLN A 180 -0.64 3.92 -12.09
N GLN A 181 -1.05 4.71 -13.10
CA GLN A 181 -2.08 4.31 -14.06
C GLN A 181 -1.66 3.05 -14.82
N LYS A 182 -0.44 3.01 -15.38
CA LYS A 182 0.09 1.81 -16.07
C LYS A 182 0.14 0.59 -15.15
N LEU A 183 0.53 0.77 -13.89
CA LEU A 183 0.54 -0.30 -12.89
C LEU A 183 -0.90 -0.80 -12.66
N ASN A 184 -1.86 0.12 -12.51
CA ASN A 184 -3.26 -0.24 -12.32
C ASN A 184 -3.81 -1.00 -13.54
N THR A 185 -3.52 -0.58 -14.77
CA THR A 185 -3.95 -1.31 -15.98
C THR A 185 -3.33 -2.70 -16.06
N TYR A 186 -2.08 -2.88 -15.66
CA TYR A 186 -1.48 -4.23 -15.60
C TYR A 186 -2.10 -5.09 -14.49
N LYS A 187 -2.44 -4.50 -13.33
CA LYS A 187 -3.15 -5.22 -12.26
C LYS A 187 -4.55 -5.64 -12.70
N THR A 188 -5.30 -4.77 -13.37
CA THR A 188 -6.64 -5.12 -13.87
C THR A 188 -6.55 -6.20 -14.95
N LEU A 189 -5.61 -6.10 -15.89
CA LEU A 189 -5.35 -7.13 -16.89
C LEU A 189 -4.96 -8.45 -16.23
N LEU A 190 -4.07 -8.42 -15.24
CA LEU A 190 -3.69 -9.61 -14.48
C LEU A 190 -4.89 -10.23 -13.76
N SER A 191 -5.77 -9.40 -13.19
CA SER A 191 -7.00 -9.87 -12.55
C SER A 191 -7.96 -10.53 -13.55
N LEU A 192 -8.04 -10.02 -14.78
CA LEU A 192 -8.82 -10.62 -15.88
C LEU A 192 -8.19 -11.92 -16.40
N LEU A 193 -6.87 -12.05 -16.33
CA LEU A 193 -6.15 -13.28 -16.67
C LEU A 193 -6.16 -14.32 -15.55
N GLN A 194 -6.47 -13.94 -14.31
CA GLN A 194 -6.46 -14.84 -13.16
C GLN A 194 -7.39 -16.06 -13.33
N PRO A 195 -8.62 -15.92 -13.87
CA PRO A 195 -9.50 -17.05 -14.20
C PRO A 195 -8.90 -18.01 -15.25
N TYR A 196 -8.09 -17.51 -16.18
CA TYR A 196 -7.44 -18.31 -17.22
C TYR A 196 -6.22 -19.08 -16.72
N ARG A 197 -5.72 -18.79 -15.52
CA ARG A 197 -4.61 -19.55 -14.93
C ARG A 197 -5.00 -20.99 -14.60
N ASN A 198 -6.26 -21.19 -14.20
CA ASN A 198 -6.89 -22.51 -13.97
C ASN A 198 -8.26 -22.56 -14.66
N PRO A 199 -8.30 -22.65 -16.00
CA PRO A 199 -9.54 -22.55 -16.76
C PRO A 199 -10.52 -23.69 -16.41
N MET A 200 -9.99 -24.84 -16.00
CA MET A 200 -10.75 -26.02 -15.58
C MET A 200 -11.57 -25.79 -14.30
N GLN A 201 -11.16 -24.86 -13.44
CA GLN A 201 -11.86 -24.59 -12.17
C GLN A 201 -12.69 -23.32 -12.24
N SER A 202 -12.23 -22.29 -12.96
CA SER A 202 -12.81 -20.94 -12.86
C SER A 202 -13.77 -20.56 -14.00
N ILE A 203 -13.55 -21.04 -15.23
CA ILE A 203 -14.29 -20.53 -16.40
C ILE A 203 -15.42 -21.48 -16.76
N GLN A 204 -15.14 -22.78 -16.89
CA GLN A 204 -16.17 -23.79 -17.20
C GLN A 204 -15.81 -25.14 -16.57
N PRO A 205 -16.17 -25.38 -15.29
CA PRO A 205 -15.93 -26.67 -14.63
C PRO A 205 -16.66 -27.83 -15.31
N ASN A 206 -17.70 -27.54 -16.09
CA ASN A 206 -18.53 -28.53 -16.79
C ASN A 206 -18.03 -28.86 -18.20
N LEU A 207 -16.89 -28.32 -18.65
CA LEU A 207 -16.37 -28.62 -19.97
C LEU A 207 -15.91 -30.08 -20.03
N VAL A 208 -16.62 -30.90 -20.82
CA VAL A 208 -16.30 -32.32 -21.07
C VAL A 208 -15.04 -32.41 -21.94
N SER A 209 -13.87 -32.26 -21.31
CA SER A 209 -12.58 -32.50 -21.95
C SER A 209 -12.27 -34.00 -22.03
N LYS A 210 -11.29 -34.40 -22.86
CA LYS A 210 -10.88 -35.82 -23.02
C LYS A 210 -10.54 -36.53 -21.70
N ASN A 211 -10.15 -35.78 -20.67
CA ASN A 211 -9.80 -36.29 -19.34
C ASN A 211 -10.87 -36.00 -18.28
N ALA A 212 -12.07 -35.54 -18.68
CA ALA A 212 -13.15 -35.27 -17.74
C ALA A 212 -13.71 -36.59 -17.17
N PRO A 213 -14.11 -36.62 -15.88
CA PRO A 213 -14.67 -37.82 -15.25
C PRO A 213 -15.91 -38.34 -15.98
N VAL A 214 -16.69 -37.43 -16.60
CA VAL A 214 -17.86 -37.76 -17.41
C VAL A 214 -17.52 -38.62 -18.62
N VAL A 215 -16.35 -38.44 -19.26
CA VAL A 215 -15.94 -39.26 -20.41
C VAL A 215 -15.65 -40.71 -19.99
N ALA A 216 -15.07 -40.90 -18.81
CA ALA A 216 -14.85 -42.23 -18.26
C ALA A 216 -16.18 -42.93 -17.95
N GLU A 217 -17.16 -42.20 -17.40
CA GLU A 217 -18.51 -42.74 -17.16
C GLU A 217 -19.27 -43.03 -18.46
N MET A 218 -19.16 -42.16 -19.48
CA MET A 218 -19.73 -42.41 -20.82
C MET A 218 -19.12 -43.64 -21.50
N GLY A 219 -17.82 -43.90 -21.29
CA GLY A 219 -17.18 -45.12 -21.77
C GLY A 219 -17.76 -46.38 -21.12
N LYS A 220 -18.01 -46.34 -19.80
CA LYS A 220 -18.64 -47.43 -19.07
C LYS A 220 -20.10 -47.65 -19.51
N THR A 221 -20.87 -46.58 -19.73
CA THR A 221 -22.25 -46.69 -20.21
C THR A 221 -22.32 -47.25 -21.62
N ARG A 222 -21.42 -46.83 -22.52
CA ARG A 222 -21.33 -47.43 -23.88
C ARG A 222 -21.03 -48.93 -23.80
N ALA A 223 -20.09 -49.34 -22.96
CA ALA A 223 -19.76 -50.75 -22.78
C ALA A 223 -20.94 -51.56 -22.19
N LEU A 224 -21.66 -50.99 -21.23
CA LEU A 224 -22.89 -51.59 -20.68
C LEU A 224 -23.99 -51.69 -21.74
N ALA A 225 -24.22 -50.63 -22.51
CA ALA A 225 -25.23 -50.61 -23.57
C ALA A 225 -24.97 -51.68 -24.63
N ILE A 226 -23.71 -51.87 -25.05
CA ILE A 226 -23.34 -52.93 -26.01
C ILE A 226 -23.62 -54.33 -25.42
N ARG A 227 -23.27 -54.57 -24.15
CA ARG A 227 -23.57 -55.87 -23.51
C ARG A 227 -25.06 -56.10 -23.30
N VAL A 228 -25.80 -55.05 -22.97
CA VAL A 228 -27.26 -55.13 -22.81
C VAL A 228 -27.91 -55.40 -24.16
N ALA A 229 -27.51 -54.69 -25.22
CA ALA A 229 -27.99 -54.93 -26.59
C ALA A 229 -27.74 -56.39 -27.02
N GLY A 230 -26.51 -56.88 -26.90
CA GLY A 230 -26.19 -58.27 -27.26
C GLY A 230 -26.93 -59.31 -26.42
N ARG A 231 -27.20 -59.04 -25.13
CA ARG A 231 -27.97 -59.96 -24.28
C ARG A 231 -29.49 -59.87 -24.51
N VAL A 232 -29.99 -58.73 -24.98
CA VAL A 232 -31.40 -58.56 -25.41
C VAL A 232 -31.62 -59.27 -26.74
N GLU A 233 -30.70 -59.12 -27.69
CA GLU A 233 -30.68 -59.86 -28.96
C GLU A 233 -30.65 -61.38 -28.74
N GLU A 234 -29.80 -61.86 -27.83
CA GLU A 234 -29.72 -63.28 -27.47
C GLU A 234 -31.00 -63.82 -26.79
N ARG A 235 -31.74 -62.99 -26.05
CA ARG A 235 -32.96 -63.43 -25.33
C ARG A 235 -34.27 -63.23 -26.10
N PHE A 236 -34.36 -62.24 -26.97
CA PHE A 236 -35.61 -61.86 -27.63
C PHE A 236 -35.57 -62.07 -29.15
N GLY A 237 -34.42 -62.45 -29.73
CA GLY A 237 -34.25 -62.43 -31.19
C GLY A 237 -34.31 -61.00 -31.73
N ASP A 238 -34.22 -60.84 -33.05
CA ASP A 238 -34.27 -59.54 -33.73
C ASP A 238 -35.66 -58.90 -33.55
N VAL A 239 -35.87 -58.27 -32.41
CA VAL A 239 -37.03 -57.42 -32.15
C VAL A 239 -36.63 -56.04 -32.61
N GLU A 240 -36.98 -55.72 -33.85
CA GLU A 240 -36.95 -54.37 -34.39
C GLU A 240 -37.67 -53.44 -33.41
N VAL A 241 -36.90 -52.62 -32.69
CA VAL A 241 -37.44 -51.53 -31.89
C VAL A 241 -37.81 -50.43 -32.89
N PRO A 242 -39.10 -50.02 -32.98
CA PRO A 242 -39.59 -49.11 -34.02
C PRO A 242 -39.19 -47.65 -33.73
N GLY A 243 -37.90 -47.36 -33.76
CA GLY A 243 -37.34 -46.04 -33.49
C GLY A 243 -36.01 -45.74 -34.17
N THR A 244 -35.47 -46.63 -35.00
CA THR A 244 -34.22 -46.39 -35.76
C THR A 244 -34.41 -46.20 -37.26
N ASN A 245 -35.64 -46.27 -37.77
CA ASN A 245 -35.96 -45.95 -39.17
C ASN A 245 -36.57 -44.55 -39.25
N GLU A 246 -35.78 -43.53 -38.94
CA GLU A 246 -36.00 -42.22 -39.53
C GLU A 246 -34.93 -42.02 -40.61
N ASP A 247 -35.40 -42.27 -41.84
CA ASP A 247 -35.01 -41.50 -43.03
C ASP A 247 -33.53 -41.59 -43.44
N GLU A 248 -33.18 -42.69 -44.12
CA GLU A 248 -32.12 -42.67 -45.14
C GLU A 248 -32.59 -41.83 -46.35
N GLY A 249 -32.86 -40.56 -46.11
CA GLY A 249 -32.83 -39.53 -47.13
C GLY A 249 -31.37 -39.24 -47.46
N ASP A 250 -30.98 -39.56 -48.67
CA ASP A 250 -29.67 -39.25 -49.26
C ASP A 250 -29.41 -37.73 -49.24
N VAL A 251 -28.90 -37.23 -48.10
CA VAL A 251 -28.36 -35.88 -48.00
C VAL A 251 -26.92 -35.94 -48.46
N VAL A 252 -26.73 -35.70 -49.75
CA VAL A 252 -25.45 -35.41 -50.39
C VAL A 252 -24.74 -34.30 -49.62
N MET A 253 -23.84 -34.67 -48.71
CA MET A 253 -22.86 -33.76 -48.09
C MET A 253 -21.77 -33.43 -49.12
N GLY A 254 -22.15 -32.62 -50.11
CA GLY A 254 -21.23 -31.98 -51.04
C GLY A 254 -20.39 -30.92 -50.34
N GLY A 255 -19.12 -31.24 -50.10
CA GLY A 255 -17.97 -30.33 -50.05
C GLY A 255 -18.19 -28.88 -49.62
N ALA A 256 -18.49 -28.62 -48.35
CA ALA A 256 -18.56 -27.27 -47.78
C ALA A 256 -17.20 -26.64 -47.39
N GLY A 257 -16.07 -27.20 -47.84
CA GLY A 257 -14.74 -26.72 -47.43
C GLY A 257 -14.17 -25.57 -48.29
N ALA A 258 -14.56 -25.47 -49.55
CA ALA A 258 -13.96 -24.49 -50.47
C ALA A 258 -14.63 -23.10 -50.39
N ASP A 259 -15.93 -23.06 -50.14
CA ASP A 259 -16.71 -21.81 -50.13
C ASP A 259 -16.53 -20.99 -48.84
N GLU A 260 -16.20 -21.63 -47.72
CA GLU A 260 -15.93 -20.92 -46.46
C GLU A 260 -14.58 -20.21 -46.49
N VAL A 261 -13.56 -20.81 -47.09
CA VAL A 261 -12.23 -20.20 -47.26
C VAL A 261 -12.32 -18.97 -48.18
N GLY A 262 -13.16 -19.03 -49.22
CA GLY A 262 -13.42 -17.89 -50.10
C GLY A 262 -14.18 -16.75 -49.43
N LYS A 263 -15.06 -17.03 -48.46
CA LYS A 263 -15.76 -16.01 -47.66
C LYS A 263 -14.81 -15.33 -46.68
N VAL A 264 -13.95 -16.09 -46.00
CA VAL A 264 -12.96 -15.55 -45.06
C VAL A 264 -11.94 -14.65 -45.78
N LYS A 265 -11.47 -15.05 -46.96
CA LYS A 265 -10.54 -14.24 -47.77
C LYS A 265 -11.15 -12.91 -48.22
N ARG A 266 -12.43 -12.91 -48.57
CA ARG A 266 -13.19 -11.70 -48.95
C ARG A 266 -13.35 -10.69 -47.80
N VAL A 267 -13.38 -11.17 -46.56
CA VAL A 267 -13.46 -10.32 -45.35
C VAL A 267 -12.08 -9.75 -45.00
N LEU A 268 -11.01 -10.52 -45.24
CA LEU A 268 -9.63 -10.07 -45.01
C LEU A 268 -9.15 -9.04 -46.03
N ASP A 269 -9.57 -9.14 -47.29
CA ASP A 269 -9.22 -8.17 -48.35
C ASP A 269 -9.97 -6.83 -48.20
N GLY A 270 -10.92 -6.73 -47.25
CA GLY A 270 -11.72 -5.52 -46.98
C GLY A 270 -11.28 -4.72 -45.75
N TRP A 271 -10.14 -5.06 -45.14
CA TRP A 271 -9.53 -4.35 -44.01
C TRP A 271 -8.22 -3.67 -44.43
#